data_AF-A0A399GBM7-F1
#
_entry.id   AF-A0A399GBM7-F1
#
_cell.length_a   1.000
_cell.length_b   1.000
_cell.length_c   1.000
_cell.angle_alpha   90.00
_cell.angle_beta   90.00
_cell.angle_gamma   90.00
#
_symmetry.space_group_name_H-M   'P 1'
#
loop_
_entity.id
_entity.type
_entity.pdbx_description
1 polymer ?
#
loop_
_entity_poly.entity_id
_entity_poly.type
_entity_poly.pdbx_seq_one_letter_code
_entity_poly.pdbx_strand_id
1 'polypeptide(L)' 'MAATLHKFKLVFFVPPSAVNACKAAIFGAGAGRFPGPAGYTECCFTSRGTGQFRPGDAANPHLVNWKK' A
#
# COMPACT_ATOMS: atom_id res chain seq x y z
N MET A 1 1.87 18.17 27.72
CA MET A 1 0.69 17.52 27.11
C MET A 1 1.17 16.49 26.12
N ALA A 2 0.90 15.20 26.36
CA ALA A 2 1.19 14.16 25.37
C ALA A 2 0.17 14.29 24.24
N ALA A 3 0.63 14.54 23.01
CA ALA A 3 -0.25 14.56 21.85
C ALA A 3 -0.87 13.18 21.66
N THR A 4 -2.19 13.12 21.49
CA THR A 4 -2.88 11.88 21.15
C THR A 4 -2.38 11.40 19.79
N LEU A 5 -1.69 10.26 19.75
CA LEU A 5 -1.18 9.70 18.50
C LEU A 5 -2.36 9.06 17.74
N HIS A 6 -2.84 9.72 16.69
CA HIS A 6 -3.83 9.13 15.80
C HIS A 6 -3.21 8.00 14.98
N LYS A 7 -3.84 6.82 15.04
CA LYS A 7 -3.45 5.66 14.24
C LYS A 7 -4.23 5.65 12.95
N PHE A 8 -3.52 5.63 11.82
CA PHE A 8 -4.12 5.50 10.49
C PHE A 8 -3.80 4.13 9.90
N LYS A 9 -4.67 3.66 8.99
CA LYS A 9 -4.43 2.46 8.19
C LYS A 9 -4.15 2.87 6.75
N LEU A 10 -2.92 2.62 6.29
CA LEU A 10 -2.58 2.75 4.88
C LEU A 10 -3.15 1.55 4.12
N VAL A 11 -4.00 1.81 3.11
CA VAL A 11 -4.50 0.82 2.17
C VAL A 11 -4.10 1.24 0.77
N PHE A 12 -3.50 0.33 0.01
CA PHE A 12 -3.01 0.61 -1.33
C PHE A 12 -3.21 -0.64 -2.21
N PHE A 13 -3.28 -0.42 -3.53
CA PHE A 13 -3.51 -1.47 -4.53
C PHE A 13 -2.41 -1.40 -5.57
N VAL A 14 -1.79 -2.55 -5.88
CA VAL A 14 -0.63 -2.61 -6.80
C VAL A 14 -0.69 -3.85 -7.68
N PRO A 15 -0.06 -3.82 -8.87
CA PRO A 15 0.18 -5.02 -9.66
C PRO A 15 0.91 -6.09 -8.85
N PRO A 16 0.65 -7.40 -9.03
CA PRO A 16 1.39 -8.45 -8.33
C PRO A 16 2.93 -8.32 -8.41
N SER A 17 3.46 -7.83 -9.54
CA SER A 17 4.89 -7.60 -9.74
C SER A 17 5.50 -6.50 -8.85
N ALA A 18 4.70 -5.54 -8.39
CA ALA A 18 5.16 -4.39 -7.59
C ALA A 18 5.02 -4.61 -6.08
N VAL A 19 4.36 -5.70 -5.63
CA VAL A 19 4.02 -5.93 -4.21
C VAL A 19 5.23 -5.84 -3.29
N ASN A 20 6.33 -6.52 -3.64
CA ASN A 20 7.51 -6.56 -2.78
C ASN A 20 8.22 -5.20 -2.70
N ALA A 21 8.34 -4.51 -3.83
CA ALA A 21 8.96 -3.18 -3.89
C ALA A 21 8.18 -2.15 -3.05
N CYS A 22 6.84 -2.14 -3.18
CA CYS A 22 6.00 -1.24 -2.40
C CYS A 22 6.07 -1.55 -0.89
N LYS A 23 6.05 -2.83 -0.49
CA LYS A 23 6.19 -3.23 0.92
C LYS A 23 7.51 -2.75 1.51
N ALA A 24 8.63 -3.01 0.83
CA ALA A 24 9.95 -2.58 1.27
C ALA A 24 10.01 -1.05 1.49
N ALA A 25 9.48 -0.27 0.55
CA ALA A 25 9.41 1.19 0.69
C ALA A 25 8.55 1.63 1.90
N ILE A 26 7.38 1.03 2.08
CA ILE A 26 6.45 1.35 3.18
C ILE A 26 7.07 1.01 4.54
N PHE A 27 7.75 -0.12 4.65
CA PHE A 27 8.44 -0.51 5.89
C PHE A 27 9.66 0.35 6.18
N GLY A 28 10.44 0.70 5.14
CA GLY A 28 11.52 1.66 5.22
C GLY A 28 11.06 3.04 5.71
N ALA A 29 9.85 3.46 5.32
CA ALA A 29 9.23 4.71 5.75
C ALA A 29 8.69 4.71 7.20
N GLY A 30 8.72 3.58 7.91
CA GLY A 30 8.30 3.53 9.31
C GLY A 30 7.04 2.69 9.59
N ALA A 31 6.22 2.43 8.59
CA ALA A 31 4.94 1.77 8.76
C ALA A 31 5.06 0.28 9.13
N GLY A 32 4.00 -0.27 9.73
CA GLY A 32 3.98 -1.69 10.14
C GLY A 32 4.82 -2.00 11.38
N ARG A 33 5.22 -0.99 12.16
CA ARG A 33 5.88 -1.17 13.45
C ARG A 33 4.86 -1.08 14.58
N PHE A 34 4.82 -2.10 15.43
CA PHE A 34 4.01 -2.08 16.64
C PHE A 34 4.92 -1.84 17.86
N PRO A 35 4.68 -0.78 18.66
CA PRO A 35 5.50 -0.48 19.82
C PRO A 35 5.23 -1.48 20.95
N GLY A 36 6.28 -1.83 21.71
CA GLY A 36 6.17 -2.68 22.89
C GLY A 36 7.30 -3.72 22.98
N PRO A 37 7.34 -4.51 24.07
CA PRO A 37 8.44 -5.45 24.35
C PRO A 37 8.64 -6.52 23.26
N ALA A 38 7.57 -6.88 22.55
CA ALA A 38 7.60 -7.86 21.47
C ALA A 38 8.15 -7.31 20.14
N GLY A 39 8.14 -5.99 19.93
CA GLY A 39 8.87 -5.33 18.83
C GLY A 39 8.51 -5.78 17.41
N TYR A 40 7.24 -5.99 17.06
CA TYR A 40 6.88 -6.39 15.69
C TYR A 40 7.23 -5.32 14.66
N THR A 41 7.86 -5.74 13.56
CA THR A 41 8.19 -4.92 12.41
C THR A 41 7.54 -5.47 11.15
N GLU A 42 7.47 -4.64 10.11
CA GLU A 42 7.03 -5.05 8.76
C GLU A 42 5.64 -5.70 8.71
N CYS A 43 4.77 -5.31 9.65
CA CYS A 43 3.41 -5.80 9.72
C CYS A 43 2.58 -5.27 8.55
N CYS A 44 2.07 -6.18 7.72
CA CYS A 44 1.12 -5.86 6.66
C CYS A 44 0.13 -7.01 6.44
N PHE A 45 -1.01 -6.68 5.82
CA PHE A 45 -1.94 -7.66 5.28
C PHE A 45 -1.93 -7.55 3.76
N THR A 46 -2.06 -8.67 3.06
CA THR A 46 -2.11 -8.69 1.59
C THR A 46 -3.15 -9.70 1.13
N SER A 47 -4.04 -9.27 0.25
CA SER A 47 -5.03 -10.12 -0.42
C SER A 47 -4.98 -9.88 -1.92
N ARG A 48 -5.28 -10.91 -2.71
CA ARG A 48 -5.52 -10.77 -4.16
C ARG A 48 -6.95 -10.29 -4.39
N GLY A 49 -7.15 -9.49 -5.43
CA GLY A 49 -8.47 -9.02 -5.82
C GLY A 49 -8.49 -8.47 -7.24
N THR A 50 -9.68 -8.09 -7.70
CA THR A 50 -9.90 -7.50 -9.03
C THR A 50 -10.31 -6.05 -8.85
N GLY A 51 -9.53 -5.13 -9.42
CA GLY A 51 -9.89 -3.72 -9.53
C GLY A 51 -10.48 -3.42 -10.90
N GLN A 52 -11.53 -2.60 -10.95
CA GLN A 52 -12.12 -2.11 -12.19
C GLN A 52 -12.21 -0.58 -12.11
N PHE A 53 -11.90 0.08 -13.23
CA PHE A 53 -12.00 1.53 -13.34
C PHE A 53 -12.39 1.91 -14.77
N ARG A 54 -13.10 3.02 -14.91
CA ARG A 54 -13.43 3.64 -16.20
C ARG A 54 -12.41 4.76 -16.46
N PRO A 55 -11.50 4.63 -17.44
CA PRO A 55 -10.58 5.72 -17.77
C PRO A 55 -11.35 6.91 -18.33
N GLY A 56 -10.94 8.13 -17.94
CA GLY A 56 -11.32 9.36 -18.65
C GLY A 56 -10.37 9.61 -19.83
N ASP A 57 -10.64 10.66 -20.61
CA ASP A 57 -9.99 10.90 -21.91
C ASP A 57 -8.47 11.08 -21.84
N ALA A 58 -7.95 11.58 -20.71
CA ALA A 58 -6.51 11.79 -20.49
C ALA A 58 -5.85 10.70 -19.63
N ALA A 59 -6.55 9.60 -19.33
CA ALA A 59 -6.00 8.58 -18.44
C ALA A 59 -4.87 7.79 -19.13
N ASN A 60 -3.70 7.72 -18.48
CA ASN A 60 -2.59 6.86 -18.89
C ASN A 60 -2.31 5.80 -17.79
N PRO A 61 -3.13 4.75 -17.72
CA PRO A 61 -3.04 3.76 -16.65
C PRO A 61 -1.86 2.79 -16.85
N HIS A 62 -1.09 2.58 -15.78
CA HIS A 62 0.12 1.75 -15.79
C HIS A 62 -0.11 0.26 -16.10
N LEU A 63 -1.34 -0.26 -15.87
CA LEU A 63 -1.64 -1.69 -15.87
C LEU A 63 -2.41 -2.21 -17.06
N VAL A 64 -2.96 -1.33 -17.90
CA VAL A 64 -3.92 -1.74 -18.92
C VAL A 64 -3.42 -1.33 -20.30
N ASN A 65 -3.08 -2.34 -21.10
CA ASN A 65 -2.87 -2.22 -22.53
C ASN A 65 -4.22 -2.09 -23.25
N TRP A 66 -4.98 -1.01 -22.99
CA TRP A 66 -6.06 -0.62 -23.88
C TRP A 66 -5.41 -0.13 -25.18
N LYS A 67 -4.96 -1.07 -26.03
CA LYS A 67 -4.87 -0.76 -27.44
C LYS A 67 -6.27 -0.31 -27.86
N LYS A 68 -6.35 0.89 -28.42
CA LYS A 68 -7.46 1.28 -29.29
C LYS A 68 -7.84 0.11 -30.20
#